data_AF-A0A2N6NE09-F1
#
_entry.id   AF-A0A2N6NE09-F1
#
_cell.length_a   1.000
_cell.length_b   1.000
_cell.length_c   1.000
_cell.angle_alpha   90.00
_cell.angle_beta   90.00
_cell.angle_gamma   90.00
#
_symmetry.space_group_name_H-M   'P 1'
#
loop_
_entity.id
_entity.type
_entity.pdbx_description
1 polymer ?
#
loop_
_entity_poly.entity_id
_entity_poly.type
_entity_poly.pdbx_seq_one_letter_code
_entity_poly.pdbx_strand_id
1 'polypeptide(L)'
;MSKPRNAMLSANGIQIILSSSDGDFLDHLIPVLKDASNSRRTPALIQCLNQYTEDREADIERIGMTKHEEFLDSVNQLQNVREDAVALIAEILKLNQSIQSSTEQLAEQKSALVNTKAVRQNISDASDALKESLKVLHAVNHAHELVRRKQYYSSLKSLEDLQNEHLVPILQNRYATQHRLADAIQKSIPASRKAISEAVMADLNTWLFRIREASQFLGELAWYYTEQRRLRQKKRVEEDSFLSNFKLNSSTELVCDENEELDVLDNEELQIAFTPLFEAVHIHEALNQADRFRSEYAATRRQQKDLLLPSSMDLSAEDESSLSSLLEGITGFAIIEKATMRRVPHLRSAIEVEELWESMCSTGINVASKALNDVTNAEVLLKIKGIVALFIQTMEGYGYPVSSLETFLLTLFDKYAELLRRRFSDDFQEVSIPGVQEEFDKVLNVSWYTPEHNVENITFPCVLPFSQMYPLCCIDIQNFLNQFYFFSDDHFQHSDVIDESLRQSLDELLTEKVCRSLVERLSSQYLGQIVQILINLEHFETACQELELLLISARSSTSAGGPLKLNATEEFRNNKKTAEKRIFELVNSKIDDLVDTAEYDW
;
A
#
# COMPACT_ATOMS: atom_id res chain seq x y z
N MET A 1 89.75 13.82 152.26
CA MET A 1 90.01 15.05 151.49
C MET A 1 89.21 15.02 150.20
N SER A 2 88.55 16.14 149.87
CA SER A 2 88.15 16.58 148.52
C SER A 2 87.01 15.89 147.76
N LYS A 3 85.80 16.46 147.97
CA LYS A 3 84.72 16.83 147.01
C LYS A 3 83.94 15.75 146.21
N PRO A 4 82.63 16.00 145.95
CA PRO A 4 81.62 14.95 145.80
C PRO A 4 81.18 14.71 144.34
N ARG A 5 81.00 13.43 143.99
CA ARG A 5 80.45 12.90 142.72
C ARG A 5 78.93 13.13 142.52
N ASN A 6 78.27 13.90 143.39
CA ASN A 6 76.81 14.09 143.34
C ASN A 6 76.30 14.92 142.15
N ALA A 7 77.16 15.61 141.41
CA ALA A 7 76.77 16.35 140.21
C ALA A 7 76.56 15.45 138.96
N MET A 8 77.17 14.26 138.94
CA MET A 8 77.27 13.43 137.73
C MET A 8 76.00 12.60 137.43
N LEU A 9 75.07 12.46 138.39
CA LEU A 9 73.83 11.71 138.20
C LEU A 9 72.63 12.58 137.78
N SER A 10 72.65 13.89 138.05
CA SER A 10 71.62 14.82 137.52
C SER A 10 71.77 15.07 136.02
N ALA A 11 73.01 15.06 135.52
CA ALA A 11 73.31 15.28 134.11
C ALA A 11 72.87 14.11 133.22
N ASN A 12 73.01 12.86 133.70
CA ASN A 12 72.68 11.68 132.89
C ASN A 12 71.18 11.45 132.71
N GLY A 13 70.34 11.80 133.71
CA GLY A 13 68.88 11.70 133.56
C GLY A 13 68.31 12.74 132.59
N ILE A 14 68.92 13.93 132.54
CA ILE A 14 68.50 15.04 131.67
C ILE A 14 69.03 14.84 130.24
N GLN A 15 70.23 14.25 130.06
CA GLN A 15 70.78 13.97 128.73
C GLN A 15 70.07 12.85 127.96
N ILE A 16 69.38 11.92 128.63
CA ILE A 16 68.68 10.80 127.96
C ILE A 16 67.31 11.23 127.40
N ILE A 17 66.71 12.30 127.94
CA ILE A 17 65.38 12.81 127.53
C ILE A 17 65.48 13.82 126.35
N LEU A 18 66.69 14.30 126.03
CA LEU A 18 66.94 15.28 124.97
C LEU A 18 67.34 14.66 123.61
N SER A 19 67.43 13.33 123.50
CA SER A 19 67.67 12.64 122.23
C SER A 19 66.35 12.23 121.57
N SER A 20 65.96 13.02 120.57
CA SER A 20 64.83 12.86 119.66
C SER A 20 64.88 11.56 118.84
N SER A 21 63.90 10.66 119.03
CA SER A 21 63.29 9.73 118.05
C SER A 21 62.30 8.81 118.79
N ASP A 22 61.00 8.88 118.48
CA ASP A 22 59.88 8.22 119.17
C ASP A 22 59.92 6.67 119.27
N GLY A 23 60.93 6.00 118.72
CA GLY A 23 61.11 4.54 118.81
C GLY A 23 61.98 4.06 119.98
N ASP A 24 63.10 4.75 120.25
CA ASP A 24 64.09 4.33 121.24
C ASP A 24 63.73 4.77 122.67
N PHE A 25 62.76 5.68 122.80
CA PHE A 25 62.29 6.18 124.09
C PHE A 25 61.69 5.08 124.95
N LEU A 26 60.85 4.20 124.38
CA LEU A 26 60.21 3.10 125.10
C LEU A 26 61.22 2.04 125.57
N ASP A 27 62.22 1.72 124.74
CA ASP A 27 63.24 0.71 125.04
C ASP A 27 64.23 1.15 126.14
N HIS A 28 64.43 2.47 126.32
CA HIS A 28 65.25 3.02 127.40
C HIS A 28 64.46 3.37 128.68
N LEU A 29 63.13 3.48 128.58
CA LEU A 29 62.24 3.73 129.73
C LEU A 29 61.99 2.45 130.55
N ILE A 30 61.97 1.29 129.88
CA ILE A 30 61.75 -0.01 130.53
C ILE A 30 62.86 -0.36 131.55
N PRO A 31 64.17 -0.21 131.26
CA PRO A 31 65.24 -0.40 132.23
C PRO A 31 65.17 0.56 133.41
N VAL A 32 64.83 1.83 133.17
CA VAL A 32 64.73 2.88 134.21
C VAL A 32 63.52 2.64 135.13
N LEU A 33 62.39 2.18 134.60
CA LEU A 33 61.25 1.72 135.41
C LEU A 33 61.61 0.49 136.25
N LYS A 34 62.39 -0.45 135.70
CA LYS A 34 62.84 -1.66 136.40
C LYS A 34 63.85 -1.35 137.52
N ASP A 35 64.76 -0.42 137.29
CA ASP A 35 65.71 0.05 138.31
C ASP A 35 65.02 0.89 139.40
N ALA A 36 64.04 1.70 139.01
CA ALA A 36 63.23 2.50 139.94
C ALA A 36 62.30 1.64 140.81
N SER A 37 61.75 0.54 140.29
CA SER A 37 60.93 -0.40 141.08
C SER A 37 61.77 -1.20 142.08
N ASN A 38 62.98 -1.61 141.70
CA ASN A 38 63.88 -2.36 142.56
C ASN A 38 64.51 -1.49 143.69
N SER A 39 64.61 -0.17 143.46
CA SER A 39 65.29 0.76 144.38
C SER A 39 64.37 1.56 145.31
N ARG A 40 63.03 1.33 145.31
CA ARG A 40 62.02 2.15 146.03
C ARG A 40 62.15 3.67 145.78
N ARG A 41 62.55 4.10 144.57
CA ARG A 41 62.72 5.51 144.18
C ARG A 41 61.68 6.02 143.19
N THR A 42 60.51 5.39 143.16
CA THR A 42 59.33 5.81 142.39
C THR A 42 58.84 7.24 142.65
N PRO A 43 58.80 7.79 143.89
CA PRO A 43 58.28 9.14 144.09
C PRO A 43 59.18 10.24 143.51
N ALA A 44 60.50 10.04 143.50
CA ALA A 44 61.44 11.01 142.94
C ALA A 44 61.33 11.09 141.41
N LEU A 45 61.04 9.97 140.74
CA LEU A 45 60.89 9.93 139.28
C LEU A 45 59.56 10.56 138.83
N ILE A 46 58.48 10.36 139.60
CA ILE A 46 57.20 11.05 139.38
C ILE A 46 57.37 12.56 139.57
N GLN A 47 58.13 12.99 140.57
CA GLN A 47 58.39 14.42 140.78
C GLN A 47 59.18 15.05 139.62
N CYS A 48 60.19 14.35 139.09
CA CYS A 48 60.93 14.82 137.91
C CYS A 48 60.05 14.85 136.64
N LEU A 49 59.18 13.85 136.44
CA LEU A 49 58.26 13.85 135.30
C LEU A 49 57.21 14.95 135.40
N ASN A 50 56.64 15.18 136.59
CA ASN A 50 55.68 16.26 136.81
C ASN A 50 56.31 17.63 136.56
N GLN A 51 57.55 17.83 137.03
CA GLN A 51 58.28 19.08 136.78
C GLN A 51 58.62 19.27 135.30
N TYR A 52 58.91 18.18 134.57
CA TYR A 52 59.11 18.23 133.12
C TYR A 52 57.81 18.51 132.34
N THR A 53 56.68 17.93 132.75
CA THR A 53 55.37 18.27 132.14
C THR A 53 55.01 19.72 132.42
N GLU A 54 55.20 20.22 133.64
CA GLU A 54 54.95 21.63 133.96
C GLU A 54 55.87 22.56 133.15
N ASP A 55 57.16 22.23 132.99
CA ASP A 55 58.09 23.01 132.15
C ASP A 55 57.67 22.98 130.67
N ARG A 56 57.22 21.84 130.15
CA ARG A 56 56.76 21.72 128.75
C ARG A 56 55.41 22.38 128.52
N GLU A 57 54.51 22.32 129.48
CA GLU A 57 53.22 22.99 129.43
C GLU A 57 53.42 24.51 129.52
N ALA A 58 54.36 24.99 130.34
CA ALA A 58 54.78 26.39 130.37
C ALA A 58 55.51 26.84 129.08
N ASP A 59 56.30 25.96 128.44
CA ASP A 59 56.87 26.22 127.12
C ASP A 59 55.78 26.30 126.04
N ILE A 60 54.81 25.37 126.05
CA ILE A 60 53.68 25.36 125.10
C ILE A 60 52.77 26.56 125.33
N GLU A 61 52.47 26.95 126.56
CA GLU A 61 51.71 28.16 126.86
C GLU A 61 52.45 29.41 126.41
N ARG A 62 53.77 29.48 126.60
CA ARG A 62 54.60 30.61 126.13
C ARG A 62 54.68 30.68 124.61
N ILE A 63 54.80 29.54 123.92
CA ILE A 63 54.76 29.48 122.45
C ILE A 63 53.33 29.79 121.95
N GLY A 64 52.31 29.28 122.63
CA GLY A 64 50.90 29.54 122.37
C GLY A 64 50.56 31.02 122.51
N MET A 65 51.08 31.71 123.53
CA MET A 65 50.86 33.15 123.75
C MET A 65 51.67 34.04 122.80
N THR A 66 52.79 33.56 122.26
CA THR A 66 53.65 34.35 121.35
C THR A 66 53.38 34.10 119.87
N LYS A 67 52.75 32.98 119.49
CA LYS A 67 52.46 32.59 118.10
C LYS A 67 50.99 32.25 117.81
N HIS A 68 50.07 32.61 118.70
CA HIS A 68 48.63 32.36 118.48
C HIS A 68 48.15 32.99 117.17
N GLU A 69 48.63 34.19 116.86
CA GLU A 69 48.27 34.97 115.68
C GLU A 69 48.71 34.26 114.38
N GLU A 70 49.97 33.80 114.29
CA GLU A 70 50.49 33.06 113.12
C GLU A 70 49.78 31.71 112.89
N PHE A 71 49.39 31.02 113.97
CA PHE A 71 48.62 29.78 113.89
C PHE A 71 47.18 30.03 113.43
N LEU A 72 46.53 31.05 113.97
CA LEU A 72 45.20 31.48 113.53
C LEU A 72 45.22 31.88 112.05
N ASP A 73 46.24 32.61 111.60
CA ASP A 73 46.42 32.97 110.20
C ASP A 73 46.62 31.75 109.29
N SER A 74 47.41 30.77 109.73
CA SER A 74 47.62 29.52 108.98
C SER A 74 46.34 28.67 108.89
N VAL A 75 45.56 28.59 109.98
CA VAL A 75 44.26 27.90 109.99
C VAL A 75 43.25 28.63 109.12
N ASN A 76 43.22 29.97 109.17
CA ASN A 76 42.39 30.79 108.29
C ASN A 76 42.77 30.60 106.82
N GLN A 77 44.08 30.53 106.49
CA GLN A 77 44.53 30.24 105.12
C GLN A 77 44.12 28.84 104.66
N LEU A 78 44.22 27.82 105.50
CA LEU A 78 43.79 26.46 105.18
C LEU A 78 42.28 26.37 105.00
N GLN A 79 41.53 27.13 105.80
CA GLN A 79 40.09 27.26 105.66
C GLN A 79 39.69 27.98 104.37
N ASN A 80 40.40 29.05 104.00
CA ASN A 80 40.20 29.75 102.73
C ASN A 80 40.53 28.85 101.53
N VAL A 81 41.65 28.12 101.57
CA VAL A 81 42.00 27.15 100.51
C VAL A 81 40.96 26.03 100.40
N ARG A 82 40.37 25.59 101.52
CA ARG A 82 39.27 24.62 101.51
C ARG A 82 38.01 25.22 100.89
N GLU A 83 37.68 26.46 101.22
CA GLU A 83 36.55 27.18 100.64
C GLU A 83 36.74 27.39 99.13
N ASP A 84 37.94 27.79 98.70
CA ASP A 84 38.32 27.93 97.29
C ASP A 84 38.28 26.60 96.54
N ALA A 85 38.76 25.51 97.16
CA ALA A 85 38.69 24.17 96.57
C ALA A 85 37.24 23.68 96.42
N VAL A 86 36.38 23.96 97.40
CA VAL A 86 34.94 23.67 97.31
C VAL A 86 34.27 24.53 96.24
N ALA A 87 34.62 25.81 96.14
CA ALA A 87 34.14 26.70 95.10
C ALA A 87 34.57 26.19 93.71
N LEU A 88 35.82 25.77 93.54
CA LEU A 88 36.33 25.21 92.30
C LEU A 88 35.63 23.90 91.93
N ILE A 89 35.38 23.01 92.90
CA ILE A 89 34.61 21.77 92.68
C ILE A 89 33.18 22.10 92.24
N ALA A 90 32.55 23.10 92.86
CA ALA A 90 31.22 23.56 92.47
C ALA A 90 31.22 24.14 91.05
N GLU A 91 32.24 24.92 90.68
CA GLU A 91 32.40 25.44 89.32
C GLU A 91 32.65 24.32 88.29
N ILE A 92 33.49 23.33 88.61
CA ILE A 92 33.75 22.17 87.74
C ILE A 92 32.47 21.35 87.55
N LEU A 93 31.69 21.11 88.60
CA LEU A 93 30.42 20.40 88.50
C LEU A 93 29.40 21.19 87.67
N LYS A 94 29.32 22.51 87.89
CA LYS A 94 28.46 23.41 87.11
C LYS A 94 28.87 23.44 85.64
N LEU A 95 30.17 23.48 85.36
CA LEU A 95 30.72 23.43 84.01
C LEU A 95 30.44 22.07 83.36
N ASN A 96 30.64 20.96 84.06
CA ASN A 96 30.38 19.62 83.55
C ASN A 96 28.88 19.45 83.23
N GLN A 97 28.00 19.91 84.11
CA GLN A 97 26.56 19.89 83.86
C GLN A 97 26.15 20.79 82.68
N SER A 98 26.81 21.94 82.52
CA SER A 98 26.62 22.82 81.36
C SER A 98 27.15 22.21 80.06
N ILE A 99 28.27 21.48 80.10
CA ILE A 99 28.83 20.78 78.93
C ILE A 99 27.92 19.62 78.54
N GLN A 100 27.42 18.86 79.52
CA GLN A 100 26.55 17.72 79.27
C GLN A 100 25.21 18.16 78.67
N SER A 101 24.58 19.22 79.20
CA SER A 101 23.36 19.78 78.63
C SER A 101 23.59 20.35 77.22
N SER A 102 24.71 21.04 77.00
CA SER A 102 25.08 21.55 75.67
C SER A 102 25.35 20.40 74.68
N THR A 103 25.92 19.29 75.15
CA THR A 103 26.22 18.11 74.33
C THR A 103 24.96 17.34 73.96
N GLU A 104 24.00 17.20 74.88
CA GLU A 104 22.69 16.61 74.60
C GLU A 104 21.91 17.45 73.58
N GLN A 105 21.86 18.78 73.76
CA GLN A 105 21.25 19.68 72.78
C GLN A 105 21.93 19.59 71.41
N LEU A 106 23.25 19.51 71.37
CA LEU A 106 24.00 19.34 70.12
C LEU A 106 23.74 17.98 69.46
N ALA A 107 23.62 16.90 70.24
CA ALA A 107 23.30 15.58 69.73
C ALA A 107 21.89 15.52 69.13
N GLU A 108 20.91 16.16 69.77
CA GLU A 108 19.55 16.29 69.25
C GLU A 108 19.52 17.11 67.96
N GLN A 109 20.23 18.24 67.91
CA GLN A 109 20.38 19.04 66.69
C GLN A 109 21.07 18.27 65.56
N LYS A 110 22.10 17.47 65.88
CA LYS A 110 22.78 16.62 64.89
C LYS A 110 21.88 15.50 64.38
N SER A 111 21.08 14.88 65.24
CA SER A 111 20.07 13.89 64.84
C SER A 111 19.03 14.51 63.91
N ALA A 112 18.51 15.70 64.26
CA ALA A 112 17.61 16.46 63.40
C ALA A 112 18.27 16.84 62.06
N LEU A 113 19.57 17.17 62.06
CA LEU A 113 20.32 17.46 60.82
C LEU A 113 20.48 16.21 59.93
N VAL A 114 20.71 15.04 60.51
CA VAL A 114 20.80 13.77 59.76
C VAL A 114 19.44 13.42 59.16
N ASN A 115 18.36 13.56 59.94
CA ASN A 115 17.00 13.31 59.46
C ASN A 115 16.62 14.28 58.34
N THR A 116 16.93 15.57 58.47
CA THR A 116 16.69 16.56 57.41
C THR A 116 17.56 16.31 56.17
N LYS A 117 18.81 15.84 56.32
CA LYS A 117 19.62 15.36 55.17
C LYS A 117 19.00 14.15 54.48
N ALA A 118 18.50 13.17 55.22
CA ALA A 118 17.84 12.00 54.66
C ALA A 118 16.56 12.39 53.90
N VAL A 119 15.73 13.27 54.48
CA VAL A 119 14.55 13.82 53.80
C VAL A 119 14.95 14.58 52.54
N ARG A 120 16.02 15.39 52.59
CA ARG A 120 16.52 16.12 51.41
C ARG A 120 17.02 15.18 50.32
N GLN A 121 17.69 14.09 50.69
CA GLN A 121 18.13 13.06 49.74
C GLN A 121 16.92 12.39 49.09
N ASN A 122 15.93 11.97 49.88
CA ASN A 122 14.70 11.38 49.36
C ASN A 122 13.94 12.34 48.43
N ILE A 123 13.91 13.64 48.75
CA ILE A 123 13.32 14.67 47.88
C ILE A 123 14.13 14.82 46.58
N SER A 124 15.46 14.77 46.64
CA SER A 124 16.31 14.82 45.46
C SER A 124 16.07 13.61 44.56
N ASP A 125 16.11 12.40 45.14
CA ASP A 125 15.89 11.14 44.42
C ASP A 125 14.48 11.10 43.79
N ALA A 126 13.46 11.59 44.50
CA ALA A 126 12.11 11.73 43.96
C ALA A 126 12.03 12.78 42.85
N SER A 127 12.74 13.91 42.97
CA SER A 127 12.78 14.95 41.94
C SER A 127 13.45 14.43 40.66
N ASP A 128 14.55 13.69 40.80
CA ASP A 128 15.28 13.15 39.65
C ASP A 128 14.48 12.01 38.98
N ALA A 129 13.83 11.15 39.78
CA ALA A 129 12.89 10.16 39.25
C ALA A 129 11.69 10.81 38.53
N LEU A 130 11.18 11.94 39.01
CA LEU A 130 10.11 12.66 38.32
C LEU A 130 10.60 13.27 37.00
N LYS A 131 11.78 13.89 36.98
CA LYS A 131 12.36 14.46 35.74
C LYS A 131 12.59 13.41 34.67
N GLU A 132 13.11 12.24 35.03
CA GLU A 132 13.29 11.12 34.10
C GLU A 132 11.94 10.60 33.60
N SER A 133 10.95 10.42 34.47
CA SER A 133 9.61 10.01 34.03
C SER A 133 8.95 11.01 33.08
N LEU A 134 9.19 12.31 33.28
CA LEU A 134 8.72 13.37 32.37
C LEU A 134 9.39 13.28 31.01
N LYS A 135 10.70 12.98 30.94
CA LYS A 135 11.39 12.79 29.65
C LYS A 135 10.78 11.63 28.85
N VAL A 136 10.53 10.50 29.52
CA VAL A 136 9.88 9.35 28.88
C VAL A 136 8.48 9.71 28.39
N LEU A 137 7.68 10.40 29.21
CA LEU A 137 6.34 10.85 28.82
C LEU A 137 6.36 11.85 27.66
N HIS A 138 7.32 12.78 27.63
CA HIS A 138 7.51 13.69 26.51
C HIS A 138 7.87 12.93 25.22
N ALA A 139 8.74 11.93 25.29
CA ALA A 139 9.08 11.08 24.15
C ALA A 139 7.85 10.30 23.63
N VAL A 140 7.04 9.72 24.53
CA VAL A 140 5.77 9.06 24.15
C VAL A 140 4.81 10.06 23.49
N ASN A 141 4.65 11.25 24.07
CA ASN A 141 3.76 12.27 23.52
C ASN A 141 4.25 12.77 22.16
N HIS A 142 5.57 12.90 21.98
CA HIS A 142 6.18 13.24 20.69
C HIS A 142 5.89 12.18 19.63
N ALA A 143 6.05 10.90 19.96
CA ALA A 143 5.68 9.81 19.05
C ALA A 143 4.20 9.88 18.66
N HIS A 144 3.28 10.09 19.62
CA HIS A 144 1.86 10.28 19.31
C HIS A 144 1.57 11.52 18.46
N GLU A 145 2.32 12.60 18.64
CA GLU A 145 2.18 13.80 17.81
C GLU A 145 2.68 13.57 16.38
N LEU A 146 3.75 12.79 16.20
CA LEU A 146 4.21 12.36 14.87
C LEU A 146 3.18 11.49 14.16
N VAL A 147 2.47 10.60 14.88
CA VAL A 147 1.33 9.85 14.32
C VAL A 147 0.23 10.81 13.85
N ARG A 148 -0.12 11.85 14.63
CA ARG A 148 -1.12 12.85 14.22
C ARG A 148 -0.69 13.66 13.01
N ARG A 149 0.61 13.91 12.85
CA ARG A 149 1.20 14.60 11.69
C ARG A 149 1.38 13.70 10.46
N LYS A 150 0.92 12.45 10.52
CA LYS A 150 1.06 11.41 9.47
C LYS A 150 2.50 11.05 9.11
N GLN A 151 3.46 11.32 9.99
CA GLN A 151 4.86 10.93 9.79
C GLN A 151 5.10 9.56 10.44
N TYR A 152 4.51 8.53 9.84
CA TYR A 152 4.46 7.19 10.44
C TYR A 152 5.84 6.53 10.59
N TYR A 153 6.73 6.67 9.61
CA TYR A 153 8.09 6.14 9.71
C TYR A 153 8.90 6.81 10.82
N SER A 154 8.87 8.14 10.89
CA SER A 154 9.51 8.90 11.98
C SER A 154 8.93 8.55 13.34
N SER A 155 7.61 8.29 13.40
CA SER A 155 6.96 7.82 14.63
C SER A 155 7.44 6.42 15.03
N LEU A 156 7.59 5.49 14.09
CA LEU A 156 8.10 4.15 14.40
C LEU A 156 9.53 4.21 14.90
N LYS A 157 10.39 4.99 14.23
CA LYS A 157 11.75 5.25 14.69
C LYS A 157 11.78 5.86 16.08
N SER A 158 10.97 6.88 16.35
CA SER A 158 10.88 7.48 17.68
C SER A 158 10.40 6.50 18.76
N LEU A 159 9.52 5.55 18.42
CA LEU A 159 9.10 4.48 19.33
C LEU A 159 10.22 3.45 19.57
N GLU A 160 11.03 3.15 18.55
CA GLU A 160 12.21 2.29 18.68
C GLU A 160 13.33 2.96 19.49
N ASP A 161 13.59 4.24 19.26
CA ASP A 161 14.53 5.05 20.04
C ASP A 161 14.07 5.10 21.51
N LEU A 162 12.78 5.26 21.77
CA LEU A 162 12.21 5.19 23.13
C LEU A 162 12.44 3.81 23.77
N GLN A 163 12.25 2.75 23.00
CA GLN A 163 12.49 1.38 23.46
C GLN A 163 13.97 1.14 23.80
N ASN A 164 14.89 1.58 22.95
CA ASN A 164 16.31 1.29 23.06
C ASN A 164 17.04 2.24 24.03
N GLU A 165 16.78 3.54 23.95
CA GLU A 165 17.49 4.57 24.73
C GLU A 165 16.90 4.76 26.13
N HIS A 166 15.58 4.61 26.29
CA HIS A 166 14.90 4.94 27.54
C HIS A 166 14.40 3.72 28.30
N LEU A 167 13.78 2.73 27.64
CA LEU A 167 13.18 1.59 28.35
C LEU A 167 14.20 0.53 28.77
N VAL A 168 15.14 0.14 27.89
CA VAL A 168 16.14 -0.90 28.21
C VAL A 168 17.02 -0.55 29.43
N PRO A 169 17.56 0.68 29.56
CA PRO A 169 18.36 1.05 30.74
C PRO A 169 17.55 1.10 32.03
N ILE A 170 16.30 1.58 31.97
CA ILE A 170 15.40 1.68 33.14
C ILE A 170 14.95 0.29 33.59
N LEU A 171 14.77 -0.67 32.67
CA LEU A 171 14.38 -2.04 33.00
C LEU A 171 15.54 -2.90 33.55
N GLN A 172 16.77 -2.64 33.15
CA GLN A 172 17.95 -3.32 33.70
C GLN A 172 18.24 -2.91 35.15
N ASN A 173 17.91 -1.68 35.55
CA ASN A 173 18.13 -1.19 36.91
C ASN A 173 16.99 -1.58 37.86
N ARG A 174 16.99 -2.83 38.37
CA ARG A 174 15.99 -3.49 39.26
C ARG A 174 15.45 -2.67 40.45
N TYR A 175 16.07 -1.54 40.80
CA TYR A 175 15.72 -0.66 41.92
C TYR A 175 15.07 0.67 41.50
N ALA A 176 14.82 0.90 40.21
CA ALA A 176 14.21 2.14 39.74
C ALA A 176 12.71 2.17 40.07
N THR A 177 12.24 3.22 40.74
CA THR A 177 10.81 3.45 41.06
C THR A 177 9.92 3.55 39.81
N GLN A 178 10.53 3.75 38.64
CA GLN A 178 9.87 3.91 37.35
C GLN A 178 9.57 2.58 36.63
N HIS A 179 9.96 1.42 37.15
CA HIS A 179 9.72 0.13 36.49
C HIS A 179 8.26 -0.11 36.12
N ARG A 180 7.31 0.34 36.95
CA ARG A 180 5.88 0.19 36.64
C ARG A 180 5.44 1.03 35.44
N LEU A 181 5.98 2.24 35.32
CA LEU A 181 5.72 3.12 34.18
C LEU A 181 6.38 2.56 32.92
N ALA A 182 7.64 2.12 33.01
CA ALA A 182 8.36 1.48 31.92
C ALA A 182 7.65 0.22 31.42
N ASP A 183 7.18 -0.65 32.32
CA ASP A 183 6.43 -1.88 31.97
C ASP A 183 5.06 -1.55 31.34
N ALA A 184 4.36 -0.53 31.83
CA ALA A 184 3.11 -0.07 31.21
C ALA A 184 3.33 0.49 29.79
N ILE A 185 4.40 1.28 29.60
CA ILE A 185 4.73 1.83 28.29
C ILE A 185 5.18 0.71 27.34
N GLN A 186 5.97 -0.25 27.81
CA GLN A 186 6.37 -1.40 26.99
C GLN A 186 5.17 -2.23 26.52
N LYS A 187 4.15 -2.40 27.38
CA LYS A 187 2.88 -3.03 26.98
C LYS A 187 2.08 -2.20 25.98
N SER A 188 2.23 -0.87 25.98
CA SER A 188 1.56 0.01 25.01
C SER A 188 2.28 0.14 23.66
N ILE A 189 3.56 -0.24 23.53
CA ILE A 189 4.31 -0.16 22.27
C ILE A 189 3.66 -1.05 21.18
N PRO A 190 3.34 -2.34 21.42
CA PRO A 190 2.66 -3.16 20.43
C PRO A 190 1.31 -2.59 20.00
N ALA A 191 0.54 -2.03 20.93
CA ALA A 191 -0.73 -1.37 20.64
C ALA A 191 -0.53 -0.13 19.76
N SER A 192 0.51 0.67 20.03
CA SER A 192 0.85 1.85 19.24
C SER A 192 1.33 1.49 17.84
N ARG A 193 2.16 0.44 17.70
CA ARG A 193 2.57 -0.11 16.39
C ARG A 193 1.35 -0.59 15.59
N LYS A 194 0.40 -1.27 16.24
CA LYS A 194 -0.84 -1.68 15.59
C LYS A 194 -1.69 -0.48 15.15
N ALA A 195 -1.83 0.53 15.99
CA ALA A 195 -2.55 1.76 15.64
C ALA A 195 -1.91 2.49 14.44
N ILE A 196 -0.57 2.52 14.36
CA ILE A 196 0.16 3.05 13.20
C ILE A 196 -0.15 2.21 11.96
N SER A 197 -0.10 0.87 12.05
CA SER A 197 -0.43 0.00 10.91
C SER A 197 -1.86 0.20 10.40
N GLU A 198 -2.83 0.38 11.31
CA GLU A 198 -4.23 0.63 10.95
C GLU A 198 -4.41 2.01 10.31
N ALA A 199 -3.71 3.04 10.81
CA ALA A 199 -3.75 4.38 10.24
C ALA A 199 -3.13 4.44 8.83
N VAL A 200 -2.01 3.75 8.62
CA VAL A 200 -1.35 3.61 7.32
C VAL A 200 -2.26 2.89 6.33
N MET A 201 -2.93 1.81 6.75
CA MET A 201 -3.92 1.12 5.92
C MET A 201 -5.13 2.01 5.59
N ALA A 202 -5.58 2.86 6.52
CA ALA A 202 -6.66 3.81 6.25
C ALA A 202 -6.26 4.89 5.21
N ASP A 203 -5.04 5.42 5.31
CA ASP A 203 -4.49 6.35 4.31
C ASP A 203 -4.33 5.66 2.94
N LEU A 204 -3.85 4.40 2.93
CA LEU A 204 -3.77 3.60 1.70
C LEU A 204 -5.15 3.34 1.09
N ASN A 205 -6.15 2.99 1.88
CA ASN A 205 -7.52 2.78 1.38
C ASN A 205 -8.13 4.07 0.82
N THR A 206 -7.84 5.21 1.45
CA THR A 206 -8.24 6.52 0.93
C THR A 206 -7.57 6.82 -0.41
N TRP A 207 -6.29 6.47 -0.55
CA TRP A 207 -5.57 6.57 -1.83
C TRP A 207 -6.12 5.61 -2.89
N LEU A 208 -6.40 4.35 -2.54
CA LEU A 208 -7.02 3.37 -3.43
C LEU A 208 -8.42 3.80 -3.90
N PHE A 209 -9.16 4.53 -3.06
CA PHE A 209 -10.43 5.12 -3.44
C PHE A 209 -10.25 6.24 -4.47
N ARG A 210 -9.33 7.18 -4.23
CA ARG A 210 -9.00 8.25 -5.20
C ARG A 210 -8.51 7.69 -6.52
N ILE A 211 -7.70 6.65 -6.48
CA ILE A 211 -7.20 5.95 -7.68
C ILE A 211 -8.34 5.31 -8.46
N ARG A 212 -9.36 4.79 -7.79
CA ARG A 212 -10.53 4.23 -8.48
C ARG A 212 -11.31 5.33 -9.22
N GLU A 213 -11.51 6.49 -8.62
CA GLU A 213 -12.15 7.62 -9.30
C GLU A 213 -11.30 8.11 -10.47
N ALA A 214 -10.00 8.23 -10.26
CA ALA A 214 -9.04 8.62 -11.28
C ALA A 214 -8.84 7.56 -12.37
N SER A 215 -9.12 6.27 -12.12
CA SER A 215 -8.86 5.20 -13.10
C SER A 215 -9.74 5.31 -14.33
N GLN A 216 -11.00 5.74 -14.19
CA GLN A 216 -11.85 5.92 -15.37
C GLN A 216 -11.30 7.04 -16.26
N PHE A 217 -10.97 8.18 -15.66
CA PHE A 217 -10.38 9.32 -16.37
C PHE A 217 -9.00 8.97 -16.96
N LEU A 218 -8.19 8.16 -16.27
CA LEU A 218 -6.92 7.65 -16.80
C LEU A 218 -7.15 6.80 -18.06
N GLY A 219 -8.21 5.99 -18.07
CA GLY A 219 -8.59 5.20 -19.25
C GLY A 219 -8.99 6.07 -20.44
N GLU A 220 -9.80 7.09 -20.20
CA GLU A 220 -10.19 8.08 -21.21
C GLU A 220 -8.98 8.81 -21.80
N LEU A 221 -8.05 9.27 -20.94
CA LEU A 221 -6.80 9.87 -21.38
C LEU A 221 -5.94 8.90 -22.20
N ALA A 222 -5.81 7.64 -21.74
CA ALA A 222 -5.06 6.63 -22.47
C ALA A 222 -5.64 6.40 -23.88
N TRP A 223 -6.96 6.36 -24.00
CA TRP A 223 -7.66 6.22 -25.27
C TRP A 223 -7.45 7.42 -26.18
N TYR A 224 -7.58 8.63 -25.63
CA TYR A 224 -7.34 9.87 -26.35
C TYR A 224 -5.92 9.90 -26.94
N TYR A 225 -4.91 9.54 -26.16
CA TYR A 225 -3.53 9.46 -26.66
C TYR A 225 -3.36 8.38 -27.72
N THR A 226 -3.95 7.19 -27.56
CA THR A 226 -3.88 6.15 -28.59
C THR A 226 -4.62 6.56 -29.87
N GLU A 227 -5.73 7.27 -29.77
CA GLU A 227 -6.43 7.81 -30.94
C GLU A 227 -5.59 8.86 -31.67
N GLN A 228 -4.94 9.76 -30.92
CA GLN A 228 -4.00 10.71 -31.52
C GLN A 228 -2.84 10.00 -32.22
N ARG A 229 -2.28 8.95 -31.61
CA ARG A 229 -1.26 8.10 -32.24
C ARG A 229 -1.76 7.48 -33.54
N ARG A 230 -2.97 6.93 -33.53
CA ARG A 230 -3.64 6.37 -34.72
C ARG A 230 -3.78 7.41 -35.83
N LEU A 231 -4.21 8.63 -35.50
CA LEU A 231 -4.35 9.72 -36.47
C LEU A 231 -3.00 10.17 -37.06
N ARG A 232 -1.95 10.27 -36.23
CA ARG A 232 -0.60 10.58 -36.70
C ARG A 232 -0.06 9.50 -37.60
N GLN A 233 -0.19 8.23 -37.21
CA GLN A 233 0.24 7.11 -38.02
C GLN A 233 -0.49 7.08 -39.36
N LYS A 234 -1.81 7.34 -39.38
CA LYS A 234 -2.58 7.44 -40.63
C LYS A 234 -2.03 8.53 -41.56
N LYS A 235 -1.73 9.73 -41.03
CA LYS A 235 -1.09 10.80 -41.83
C LYS A 235 0.27 10.39 -42.38
N ARG A 236 1.09 9.70 -41.58
CA ARG A 236 2.41 9.20 -42.03
C ARG A 236 2.28 8.13 -43.12
N VAL A 237 1.28 7.26 -43.02
CA VAL A 237 0.98 6.25 -44.05
C VAL A 237 0.51 6.90 -45.35
N GLU A 238 -0.27 7.99 -45.26
CA GLU A 238 -0.67 8.79 -46.42
C GLU A 238 0.52 9.49 -47.10
N GLU A 239 1.53 9.88 -46.33
CA GLU A 239 2.78 10.50 -46.82
C GLU A 239 3.75 9.46 -47.41
N ASP A 240 3.93 8.31 -46.75
CA ASP A 240 4.86 7.24 -47.13
C ASP A 240 4.15 5.88 -47.25
N SER A 241 3.96 5.42 -48.49
CA SER A 241 3.35 4.11 -48.78
C SER A 241 4.11 2.91 -48.18
N PHE A 242 5.39 3.06 -47.82
CA PHE A 242 6.15 1.99 -47.14
C PHE A 242 5.68 1.79 -45.69
N LEU A 243 5.15 2.84 -45.05
CA LEU A 243 4.67 2.80 -43.67
C LEU A 243 3.32 2.06 -43.54
N SER A 244 2.61 1.82 -44.65
CA SER A 244 1.34 1.07 -44.64
C SER A 244 1.52 -0.38 -44.13
N ASN A 245 2.73 -0.92 -44.22
CA ASN A 245 3.04 -2.28 -43.80
C ASN A 245 3.28 -2.39 -42.29
N PHE A 246 3.42 -1.27 -41.58
CA PHE A 246 3.67 -1.26 -40.14
C PHE A 246 2.41 -0.87 -39.37
N LYS A 247 1.98 -1.78 -38.48
CA LYS A 247 0.83 -1.59 -37.59
C LYS A 247 1.17 -0.61 -36.47
N LEU A 248 0.13 -0.04 -35.85
CA LEU A 248 0.23 0.68 -34.58
C LEU A 248 0.84 -0.25 -33.51
N ASN A 249 1.73 0.27 -32.65
CA ASN A 249 2.55 -0.49 -31.69
C ASN A 249 3.68 -1.34 -32.31
N SER A 250 3.92 -1.27 -33.61
CA SER A 250 5.13 -1.85 -34.20
C SER A 250 6.37 -1.13 -33.71
N SER A 251 7.50 -1.83 -33.61
CA SER A 251 8.77 -1.24 -33.15
C SER A 251 9.19 -0.02 -33.97
N THR A 252 8.81 0.04 -35.25
CA THR A 252 9.08 1.19 -36.12
C THR A 252 8.22 2.41 -35.78
N GLU A 253 6.96 2.22 -35.41
CA GLU A 253 6.06 3.31 -35.01
C GLU A 253 6.42 3.84 -33.62
N LEU A 254 6.79 2.97 -32.68
CA LEU A 254 7.26 3.38 -31.34
C LEU A 254 8.51 4.27 -31.43
N VAL A 255 9.48 3.92 -32.29
CA VAL A 255 10.69 4.73 -32.51
C VAL A 255 10.36 6.09 -33.14
N CYS A 256 9.34 6.15 -34.00
CA CYS A 256 8.89 7.43 -34.58
C CYS A 256 8.16 8.33 -33.56
N ASP A 257 7.55 7.74 -32.52
CA ASP A 257 6.79 8.46 -31.49
C ASP A 257 7.60 8.76 -30.21
N GLU A 258 8.88 8.37 -30.13
CA GLU A 258 9.75 8.56 -28.93
C GLU A 258 9.80 10.03 -28.42
N ASN A 259 9.63 11.02 -29.30
CA ASN A 259 9.66 12.44 -28.92
C ASN A 259 8.33 12.96 -28.33
N GLU A 260 7.24 12.21 -28.49
CA GLU A 260 5.87 12.57 -28.09
C GLU A 260 5.32 11.62 -27.00
N GLU A 261 6.15 10.73 -26.43
CA GLU A 261 5.76 9.87 -25.31
C GLU A 261 5.48 10.70 -24.05
N LEU A 262 4.19 10.90 -23.77
CA LEU A 262 3.69 11.48 -22.52
C LEU A 262 3.43 10.35 -21.52
N ASP A 263 3.92 10.48 -20.29
CA ASP A 263 3.59 9.54 -19.22
C ASP A 263 2.13 9.76 -18.82
N VAL A 264 1.27 8.80 -19.19
CA VAL A 264 -0.16 8.85 -18.90
C VAL A 264 -0.45 8.97 -17.39
N LEU A 265 0.52 8.61 -16.53
CA LEU A 265 0.42 8.70 -15.07
C LEU A 265 0.90 10.04 -14.47
N ASP A 266 1.64 10.84 -15.24
CA ASP A 266 2.22 12.12 -14.84
C ASP A 266 2.04 13.16 -15.95
N ASN A 267 0.81 13.65 -16.06
CA ASN A 267 0.39 14.68 -17.01
C ASN A 267 -0.08 15.94 -16.27
N GLU A 268 -0.19 17.07 -16.99
CA GLU A 268 -0.65 18.35 -16.42
C GLU A 268 -2.04 18.25 -15.76
N GLU A 269 -2.88 17.32 -16.21
CA GLU A 269 -4.24 17.10 -15.71
C GLU A 269 -4.34 16.05 -14.59
N LEU A 270 -3.36 15.14 -14.49
CA LEU A 270 -3.42 14.00 -13.57
C LEU A 270 -2.03 13.60 -13.10
N GLN A 271 -1.80 13.73 -11.79
CA GLN A 271 -0.60 13.27 -11.11
C GLN A 271 -0.95 12.20 -10.06
N ILE A 272 -0.68 10.93 -10.38
CA ILE A 272 -0.86 9.84 -9.41
C ILE A 272 0.40 9.74 -8.55
N ALA A 273 0.34 10.35 -7.36
CA ALA A 273 1.40 10.20 -6.36
C ALA A 273 1.34 8.81 -5.71
N PHE A 274 2.33 7.96 -5.97
CA PHE A 274 2.46 6.63 -5.35
C PHE A 274 3.04 6.66 -3.93
N THR A 275 3.30 7.84 -3.37
CA THR A 275 3.87 8.02 -2.02
C THR A 275 3.14 7.21 -0.93
N PRO A 276 1.80 7.21 -0.86
CA PRO A 276 1.09 6.45 0.18
C PRO A 276 1.29 4.93 0.05
N LEU A 277 1.45 4.41 -1.17
CA LEU A 277 1.75 3.00 -1.41
C LEU A 277 3.17 2.65 -0.94
N PHE A 278 4.16 3.48 -1.28
CA PHE A 278 5.54 3.27 -0.84
C PHE A 278 5.70 3.38 0.67
N GLU A 279 5.03 4.36 1.30
CA GLU A 279 4.99 4.50 2.75
C GLU A 279 4.39 3.25 3.40
N ALA A 280 3.26 2.76 2.89
CA ALA A 280 2.62 1.56 3.41
C ALA A 280 3.53 0.33 3.30
N VAL A 281 4.12 0.09 2.11
CA VAL A 281 5.05 -1.02 1.91
C VAL A 281 6.22 -0.94 2.89
N HIS A 282 6.88 0.21 2.98
CA HIS A 282 8.05 0.37 3.82
C HIS A 282 7.75 0.23 5.31
N ILE A 283 6.60 0.74 5.76
CA ILE A 283 6.16 0.62 7.16
C ILE A 283 5.82 -0.83 7.50
N HIS A 284 5.13 -1.54 6.61
CA HIS A 284 4.79 -2.95 6.83
C HIS A 284 6.01 -3.87 6.75
N GLU A 285 7.03 -3.52 5.95
CA GLU A 285 8.36 -4.15 5.99
C GLU A 285 9.06 -3.92 7.34
N ALA A 286 9.10 -2.68 7.83
CA ALA A 286 9.69 -2.36 9.13
C ALA A 286 8.98 -3.08 10.29
N LEU A 287 7.67 -3.33 10.17
CA LEU A 287 6.88 -4.09 11.14
C LEU A 287 6.98 -5.62 10.98
N ASN A 288 7.72 -6.14 9.99
CA ASN A 288 7.77 -7.55 9.61
C ASN A 288 6.39 -8.17 9.31
N GLN A 289 5.48 -7.37 8.72
CA GLN A 289 4.11 -7.78 8.37
C GLN A 289 3.85 -7.69 6.86
N ALA A 290 4.90 -7.74 6.04
CA ALA A 290 4.82 -7.60 4.58
C ALA A 290 3.89 -8.64 3.92
N ASP A 291 3.92 -9.91 4.34
CA ASP A 291 3.09 -10.96 3.73
C ASP A 291 1.60 -10.78 4.01
N ARG A 292 1.27 -10.31 5.22
CA ARG A 292 -0.10 -9.96 5.59
C ARG A 292 -0.59 -8.78 4.75
N PHE A 293 0.25 -7.74 4.62
CA PHE A 293 -0.05 -6.56 3.80
C PHE A 293 -0.29 -6.93 2.33
N ARG A 294 0.57 -7.77 1.73
CA ARG A 294 0.39 -8.30 0.36
C ARG A 294 -0.97 -8.96 0.19
N SER A 295 -1.35 -9.81 1.14
CA SER A 295 -2.63 -10.53 1.11
C SER A 295 -3.82 -9.58 1.21
N GLU A 296 -3.78 -8.61 2.12
CA GLU A 296 -4.82 -7.59 2.30
C GLU A 296 -4.92 -6.68 1.07
N TYR A 297 -3.80 -6.21 0.52
CA TYR A 297 -3.76 -5.42 -0.72
C TYR A 297 -4.36 -6.18 -1.90
N ALA A 298 -3.94 -7.43 -2.12
CA ALA A 298 -4.45 -8.26 -3.21
C ALA A 298 -5.95 -8.57 -3.05
N ALA A 299 -6.45 -8.72 -1.82
CA ALA A 299 -7.87 -8.87 -1.54
C ALA A 299 -8.66 -7.60 -1.88
N THR A 300 -8.17 -6.42 -1.44
CA THR A 300 -8.81 -5.13 -1.74
C THR A 300 -8.86 -4.86 -3.24
N ARG A 301 -7.79 -5.14 -3.99
CA ARG A 301 -7.77 -4.96 -5.45
C ARG A 301 -8.71 -5.93 -6.17
N ARG A 302 -8.85 -7.17 -5.69
CA ARG A 302 -9.88 -8.11 -6.21
C ARG A 302 -11.30 -7.59 -5.96
N GLN A 303 -11.59 -7.07 -4.77
CA GLN A 303 -12.88 -6.46 -4.48
C GLN A 303 -13.15 -5.23 -5.35
N GLN A 304 -12.15 -4.40 -5.60
CA GLN A 304 -12.29 -3.24 -6.49
C GLN A 304 -12.56 -3.65 -7.94
N LYS A 305 -11.93 -4.74 -8.43
CA LYS A 305 -12.28 -5.35 -9.72
C LYS A 305 -13.76 -5.72 -9.77
N ASP A 306 -14.24 -6.44 -8.76
CA ASP A 306 -15.63 -6.92 -8.73
C ASP A 306 -16.64 -5.75 -8.66
N LEU A 307 -16.25 -4.62 -8.05
CA LEU A 307 -17.05 -3.40 -7.99
C LEU A 307 -17.02 -2.56 -9.28
N LEU A 308 -16.04 -2.77 -10.16
CA LEU A 308 -15.94 -2.08 -11.45
C LEU A 308 -16.77 -2.76 -12.54
N LEU A 309 -17.02 -4.06 -12.41
CA LEU A 309 -17.69 -4.88 -13.43
C LEU A 309 -19.21 -4.93 -13.16
N PRO A 310 -20.06 -4.29 -13.99
CA PRO A 310 -21.50 -4.39 -13.85
C PRO A 310 -22.00 -5.81 -14.20
N SER A 311 -23.07 -6.25 -13.52
CA SER A 311 -23.69 -7.56 -13.72
C SER A 311 -24.50 -7.71 -15.01
N SER A 312 -24.92 -6.58 -15.60
CA SER A 312 -25.64 -6.50 -16.87
C SER A 312 -25.46 -5.11 -17.48
N MET A 313 -25.50 -5.03 -18.81
CA MET A 313 -25.48 -3.77 -19.56
C MET A 313 -26.52 -3.86 -20.67
N ASP A 314 -27.18 -2.75 -20.96
CA ASP A 314 -28.09 -2.62 -22.09
C ASP A 314 -27.36 -1.80 -23.17
N LEU A 315 -27.13 -2.39 -24.35
CA LEU A 315 -26.50 -1.73 -25.50
C LEU A 315 -27.57 -1.11 -26.42
N SER A 316 -28.45 -0.28 -25.86
CA SER A 316 -29.40 0.49 -26.66
C SER A 316 -28.74 1.73 -27.26
N ALA A 317 -29.25 2.23 -28.38
CA ALA A 317 -28.65 3.32 -29.17
C ALA A 317 -28.47 4.67 -28.44
N GLU A 318 -29.05 4.83 -27.24
CA GLU A 318 -28.89 6.03 -26.40
C GLU A 318 -27.81 5.88 -25.31
N ASP A 319 -27.31 4.66 -25.03
CA ASP A 319 -26.36 4.34 -23.95
C ASP A 319 -24.99 3.87 -24.46
N GLU A 320 -24.54 4.38 -25.63
CA GLU A 320 -23.22 4.10 -26.23
C GLU A 320 -22.05 4.44 -25.27
N SER A 321 -22.26 5.40 -24.36
CA SER A 321 -21.29 5.83 -23.35
C SER A 321 -21.02 4.78 -22.27
N SER A 322 -21.95 3.83 -22.07
CA SER A 322 -21.83 2.84 -20.99
C SER A 322 -20.71 1.82 -21.25
N LEU A 323 -20.57 1.37 -22.51
CA LEU A 323 -19.51 0.43 -22.92
C LEU A 323 -18.15 1.12 -23.01
N SER A 324 -18.12 2.36 -23.49
CA SER A 324 -16.91 3.20 -23.46
C SER A 324 -16.42 3.37 -22.02
N SER A 325 -17.30 3.82 -21.12
CA SER A 325 -17.00 4.04 -19.70
C SER A 325 -16.52 2.76 -18.99
N LEU A 326 -17.13 1.61 -19.30
CA LEU A 326 -16.70 0.33 -18.74
C LEU A 326 -15.28 -0.02 -19.21
N LEU A 327 -15.02 0.03 -20.52
CA LEU A 327 -13.73 -0.33 -21.08
C LEU A 327 -12.64 0.67 -20.68
N GLU A 328 -12.95 1.96 -20.60
CA GLU A 328 -12.08 3.00 -20.02
C GLU A 328 -11.73 2.67 -18.56
N GLY A 329 -12.73 2.35 -17.72
CA GLY A 329 -12.50 1.92 -16.34
C GLY A 329 -11.62 0.68 -16.23
N ILE A 330 -11.79 -0.29 -17.13
CA ILE A 330 -10.97 -1.50 -17.22
C ILE A 330 -9.52 -1.13 -17.63
N THR A 331 -9.33 -0.27 -18.64
CA THR A 331 -7.98 0.17 -19.06
C THR A 331 -7.25 0.88 -17.94
N GLY A 332 -7.88 1.84 -17.28
CA GLY A 332 -7.21 2.58 -16.21
C GLY A 332 -6.83 1.68 -15.03
N PHE A 333 -7.70 0.76 -14.64
CA PHE A 333 -7.37 -0.23 -13.61
C PHE A 333 -6.15 -1.07 -14.00
N ALA A 334 -6.11 -1.58 -15.24
CA ALA A 334 -5.00 -2.41 -15.72
C ALA A 334 -3.69 -1.60 -15.83
N ILE A 335 -3.73 -0.37 -16.33
CA ILE A 335 -2.56 0.51 -16.41
C ILE A 335 -1.99 0.77 -15.01
N ILE A 336 -2.86 1.06 -14.03
CA ILE A 336 -2.45 1.26 -12.63
C ILE A 336 -1.82 -0.01 -12.06
N GLU A 337 -2.42 -1.19 -12.27
CA GLU A 337 -1.83 -2.45 -11.79
C GLU A 337 -0.43 -2.67 -12.40
N LYS A 338 -0.27 -2.44 -13.71
CA LYS A 338 1.05 -2.56 -14.35
C LYS A 338 2.06 -1.56 -13.82
N ALA A 339 1.63 -0.33 -13.57
CA ALA A 339 2.47 0.71 -12.97
C ALA A 339 2.90 0.34 -11.55
N THR A 340 1.97 -0.18 -10.73
CA THR A 340 2.30 -0.66 -9.37
C THR A 340 3.28 -1.83 -9.42
N MET A 341 3.12 -2.76 -10.37
CA MET A 341 4.04 -3.88 -10.56
C MET A 341 5.45 -3.42 -10.96
N ARG A 342 5.57 -2.46 -11.90
CA ARG A 342 6.86 -1.90 -12.33
C ARG A 342 7.59 -1.19 -11.18
N ARG A 343 6.85 -0.44 -10.35
CA ARG A 343 7.43 0.34 -9.25
C ARG A 343 7.70 -0.49 -7.99
N VAL A 344 6.86 -1.49 -7.69
CA VAL A 344 6.99 -2.37 -6.52
C VAL A 344 6.82 -3.84 -6.93
N PRO A 345 7.85 -4.47 -7.52
CA PRO A 345 7.77 -5.84 -8.03
C PRO A 345 7.57 -6.89 -6.91
N HIS A 346 7.92 -6.54 -5.67
CA HIS A 346 7.77 -7.42 -4.51
C HIS A 346 6.35 -7.42 -3.93
N LEU A 347 5.42 -6.57 -4.40
CA LEU A 347 4.07 -6.47 -3.84
C LEU A 347 3.15 -7.55 -4.43
N ARG A 348 3.18 -7.75 -5.75
CA ARG A 348 2.40 -8.78 -6.46
C ARG A 348 3.22 -9.37 -7.61
N SER A 349 2.97 -10.64 -7.90
CA SER A 349 3.60 -11.32 -9.03
C SER A 349 2.97 -10.87 -10.36
N ALA A 350 3.72 -10.97 -11.45
CA ALA A 350 3.20 -10.69 -12.80
C ALA A 350 2.03 -11.61 -13.16
N ILE A 351 2.10 -12.87 -12.74
CA ILE A 351 1.06 -13.89 -12.96
C ILE A 351 -0.26 -13.45 -12.33
N GLU A 352 -0.24 -12.96 -11.09
CA GLU A 352 -1.46 -12.48 -10.43
C GLU A 352 -2.11 -11.28 -11.14
N VAL A 353 -1.31 -10.42 -11.77
CA VAL A 353 -1.82 -9.26 -12.53
C VAL A 353 -2.42 -9.73 -13.86
N GLU A 354 -1.78 -10.69 -14.53
CA GLU A 354 -2.29 -11.32 -15.75
C GLU A 354 -3.59 -12.09 -15.51
N GLU A 355 -3.69 -12.87 -14.43
CA GLU A 355 -4.93 -13.57 -14.03
C GLU A 355 -6.09 -12.59 -13.79
N LEU A 356 -5.81 -11.43 -13.17
CA LEU A 356 -6.82 -10.39 -12.97
C LEU A 356 -7.26 -9.79 -14.30
N TRP A 357 -6.31 -9.54 -15.21
CA TRP A 357 -6.59 -9.04 -16.54
C TRP A 357 -7.47 -10.01 -17.35
N GLU A 358 -7.13 -11.31 -17.38
CA GLU A 358 -7.93 -12.33 -18.06
C GLU A 358 -9.34 -12.47 -17.45
N SER A 359 -9.45 -12.37 -16.12
CA SER A 359 -10.74 -12.35 -15.43
C SER A 359 -11.59 -11.12 -15.81
N MET A 360 -10.97 -9.94 -15.96
CA MET A 360 -11.66 -8.72 -16.41
C MET A 360 -12.07 -8.82 -17.88
N CYS A 361 -11.21 -9.36 -18.75
CA CYS A 361 -11.54 -9.56 -20.16
C CYS A 361 -12.70 -10.54 -20.33
N SER A 362 -12.65 -11.70 -19.67
CA SER A 362 -13.71 -12.71 -19.77
C SER A 362 -15.06 -12.20 -19.26
N THR A 363 -15.09 -11.45 -18.17
CA THR A 363 -16.31 -10.82 -17.65
C THR A 363 -16.82 -9.71 -18.58
N GLY A 364 -15.93 -8.84 -19.07
CA GLY A 364 -16.26 -7.80 -20.05
C GLY A 364 -16.84 -8.38 -21.34
N ILE A 365 -16.20 -9.43 -21.89
CA ILE A 365 -16.68 -10.15 -23.09
C ILE A 365 -18.04 -10.78 -22.83
N ASN A 366 -18.28 -11.39 -21.66
CA ASN A 366 -19.57 -11.99 -21.34
C ASN A 366 -20.69 -10.95 -21.23
N VAL A 367 -20.41 -9.79 -20.63
CA VAL A 367 -21.38 -8.70 -20.52
C VAL A 367 -21.66 -8.10 -21.89
N ALA A 368 -20.61 -7.81 -22.67
CA ALA A 368 -20.73 -7.29 -24.02
C ALA A 368 -21.47 -8.27 -24.94
N SER A 369 -21.18 -9.58 -24.90
CA SER A 369 -21.85 -10.61 -25.70
C SER A 369 -23.33 -10.75 -25.38
N LYS A 370 -23.72 -10.61 -24.10
CA LYS A 370 -25.13 -10.61 -23.70
C LYS A 370 -25.86 -9.41 -24.28
N ALA A 371 -25.28 -8.22 -24.11
CA ALA A 371 -25.86 -6.98 -24.60
C ALA A 371 -25.86 -6.91 -26.13
N LEU A 372 -24.91 -7.60 -26.78
CA LEU A 372 -24.82 -7.72 -28.22
C LEU A 372 -26.05 -8.41 -28.79
N ASN A 373 -26.66 -9.38 -28.09
CA ASN A 373 -27.85 -10.10 -28.57
C ASN A 373 -29.02 -9.18 -28.93
N ASP A 374 -29.16 -8.06 -28.23
CA ASP A 374 -30.26 -7.11 -28.41
C ASP A 374 -30.01 -6.11 -29.55
N VAL A 375 -28.79 -6.03 -30.07
CA VAL A 375 -28.41 -5.11 -31.15
C VAL A 375 -28.84 -5.65 -32.51
N THR A 376 -29.68 -4.89 -33.21
CA THR A 376 -30.20 -5.20 -34.56
C THR A 376 -29.66 -4.27 -35.66
N ASN A 377 -28.97 -3.18 -35.30
CA ASN A 377 -28.44 -2.21 -36.26
C ASN A 377 -26.94 -2.47 -36.55
N ALA A 378 -26.61 -2.64 -37.83
CA ALA A 378 -25.26 -2.85 -38.33
C ALA A 378 -24.31 -1.66 -38.07
N GLU A 379 -24.81 -0.43 -38.05
CA GLU A 379 -24.00 0.77 -37.81
C GLU A 379 -23.50 0.87 -36.36
N VAL A 380 -24.34 0.46 -35.41
CA VAL A 380 -23.98 0.43 -33.98
C VAL A 380 -22.87 -0.60 -33.73
N LEU A 381 -22.91 -1.75 -34.43
CA LEU A 381 -21.84 -2.75 -34.36
C LEU A 381 -20.50 -2.22 -34.88
N LEU A 382 -20.50 -1.40 -35.93
CA LEU A 382 -19.28 -0.78 -36.45
C LEU A 382 -18.67 0.20 -35.44
N LYS A 383 -19.50 0.99 -34.74
CA LYS A 383 -19.01 1.85 -33.67
C LYS A 383 -18.45 1.05 -32.50
N ILE A 384 -19.15 0.00 -32.05
CA ILE A 384 -18.67 -0.91 -30.99
C ILE A 384 -17.34 -1.54 -31.39
N LYS A 385 -17.21 -1.99 -32.65
CA LYS A 385 -15.95 -2.49 -33.20
C LYS A 385 -14.85 -1.44 -33.09
N GLY A 386 -15.12 -0.18 -33.44
CA GLY A 386 -14.17 0.92 -33.31
C GLY A 386 -13.67 1.11 -31.88
N ILE A 387 -14.58 1.10 -30.91
CA ILE A 387 -14.25 1.21 -29.48
C ILE A 387 -13.43 0.01 -29.00
N VAL A 388 -13.83 -1.21 -29.34
CA VAL A 388 -13.11 -2.44 -28.97
C VAL A 388 -11.73 -2.49 -29.63
N ALA A 389 -11.60 -2.04 -30.88
CA ALA A 389 -10.32 -1.96 -31.58
C ALA A 389 -9.37 -0.95 -30.91
N LEU A 390 -9.88 0.23 -30.50
CA LEU A 390 -9.10 1.21 -29.75
C LEU A 390 -8.64 0.63 -28.40
N PHE A 391 -9.53 -0.07 -27.70
CA PHE A 391 -9.22 -0.78 -26.47
C PHE A 391 -8.11 -1.84 -26.65
N ILE A 392 -8.19 -2.65 -27.70
CA ILE A 392 -7.16 -3.66 -28.04
C ILE A 392 -5.80 -2.99 -28.27
N GLN A 393 -5.77 -1.92 -29.07
CA GLN A 393 -4.56 -1.18 -29.39
C GLN A 393 -3.92 -0.51 -28.17
N THR A 394 -4.74 0.12 -27.32
CA THR A 394 -4.25 0.74 -26.08
C THR A 394 -3.57 -0.30 -25.20
N MET A 395 -4.20 -1.47 -25.00
CA MET A 395 -3.72 -2.50 -24.08
C MET A 395 -2.52 -3.29 -24.63
N GLU A 396 -2.46 -3.49 -25.95
CA GLU A 396 -1.28 -4.05 -26.62
C GLU A 396 -0.05 -3.14 -26.44
N GLY A 397 -0.23 -1.81 -26.52
CA GLY A 397 0.85 -0.84 -26.26
C GLY A 397 1.41 -0.93 -24.84
N TYR A 398 0.58 -1.28 -23.86
CA TYR A 398 1.05 -1.55 -22.49
C TYR A 398 1.61 -2.96 -22.31
N GLY A 399 1.51 -3.85 -23.30
CA GLY A 399 2.06 -5.21 -23.31
C GLY A 399 1.19 -6.24 -22.59
N TYR A 400 -0.13 -6.11 -22.63
CA TYR A 400 -1.06 -7.13 -22.13
C TYR A 400 -1.43 -8.13 -23.25
N PRO A 401 -1.74 -9.40 -22.93
CA PRO A 401 -2.25 -10.34 -23.92
C PRO A 401 -3.68 -9.98 -24.34
N VAL A 402 -3.94 -9.95 -25.64
CA VAL A 402 -5.21 -9.46 -26.22
C VAL A 402 -6.00 -10.55 -26.97
N SER A 403 -5.50 -11.79 -26.97
CA SER A 403 -6.08 -12.93 -27.72
C SER A 403 -7.57 -13.18 -27.48
N SER A 404 -8.04 -13.04 -26.23
CA SER A 404 -9.47 -13.20 -25.90
C SER A 404 -10.34 -12.13 -26.55
N LEU A 405 -9.83 -10.91 -26.67
CA LEU A 405 -10.55 -9.78 -27.27
C LEU A 405 -10.53 -9.86 -28.80
N GLU A 406 -9.45 -10.37 -29.40
CA GLU A 406 -9.40 -10.71 -30.83
C GLU A 406 -10.42 -11.80 -31.18
N THR A 407 -10.57 -12.81 -30.32
CA THR A 407 -11.61 -13.84 -30.48
C THR A 407 -13.01 -13.22 -30.37
N PHE A 408 -13.20 -12.26 -29.46
CA PHE A 408 -14.46 -11.53 -29.35
C PHE A 408 -14.76 -10.66 -30.59
N LEU A 409 -13.75 -10.03 -31.19
CA LEU A 409 -13.92 -9.32 -32.47
C LEU A 409 -14.43 -10.25 -33.57
N LEU A 410 -13.98 -11.51 -33.62
CA LEU A 410 -14.53 -12.51 -34.56
C LEU A 410 -16.02 -12.77 -34.30
N THR A 411 -16.43 -12.90 -33.04
CA THR A 411 -17.87 -13.08 -32.73
C THR A 411 -18.71 -11.85 -33.08
N LEU A 412 -18.15 -10.64 -32.94
CA LEU A 412 -18.80 -9.40 -33.39
C LEU A 412 -18.96 -9.39 -34.92
N PHE A 413 -17.93 -9.85 -35.63
CA PHE A 413 -17.94 -9.98 -37.08
C PHE A 413 -18.98 -10.99 -37.57
N ASP A 414 -19.06 -12.17 -36.96
CA ASP A 414 -20.05 -13.19 -37.33
C ASP A 414 -21.48 -12.66 -37.20
N LYS A 415 -21.76 -11.92 -36.12
CA LYS A 415 -23.06 -11.28 -35.92
C LYS A 415 -23.30 -10.15 -36.93
N TYR A 416 -22.29 -9.35 -37.24
CA TYR A 416 -22.38 -8.31 -38.27
C TYR A 416 -22.70 -8.91 -39.64
N ALA A 417 -22.03 -10.01 -40.01
CA ALA A 417 -22.30 -10.76 -41.23
C ALA A 417 -23.73 -11.35 -41.25
N GLU A 418 -24.24 -11.86 -40.13
CA GLU A 418 -25.64 -12.30 -40.00
C GLU A 418 -26.64 -11.16 -40.22
N LEU A 419 -26.42 -9.99 -39.61
CA LEU A 419 -27.29 -8.82 -39.79
C LEU A 419 -27.26 -8.31 -41.24
N LEU A 420 -26.07 -8.27 -41.87
CA LEU A 420 -25.95 -7.89 -43.28
C LEU A 420 -26.67 -8.89 -44.19
N ARG A 421 -26.54 -10.20 -43.95
CA ARG A 421 -27.30 -11.23 -44.69
C ARG A 421 -28.81 -11.03 -44.55
N ARG A 422 -29.28 -10.72 -43.35
CA ARG A 422 -30.70 -10.45 -43.10
C ARG A 422 -31.18 -9.20 -43.84
N ARG A 423 -30.44 -8.10 -43.75
CA ARG A 423 -30.76 -6.85 -44.46
C ARG A 423 -30.81 -7.05 -45.97
N PHE A 424 -29.83 -7.76 -46.54
CA PHE A 424 -29.82 -8.12 -47.96
C PHE A 424 -31.05 -8.95 -48.34
N SER A 425 -31.46 -9.90 -47.49
CA SER A 425 -32.68 -10.69 -47.73
C SER A 425 -33.95 -9.84 -47.68
N ASP A 426 -34.03 -8.86 -46.79
CA ASP A 426 -35.18 -7.98 -46.64
C ASP A 426 -35.25 -6.99 -47.84
N ASP A 427 -34.11 -6.39 -48.22
CA ASP A 427 -33.98 -5.49 -49.37
C ASP A 427 -34.32 -6.21 -50.69
N PHE A 428 -33.90 -7.48 -50.86
CA PHE A 428 -34.24 -8.30 -52.03
C PHE A 428 -35.75 -8.58 -52.15
N GLN A 429 -36.49 -8.59 -51.05
CA GLN A 429 -37.94 -8.84 -51.05
C GLN A 429 -38.75 -7.56 -51.34
N GLU A 430 -38.21 -6.38 -51.06
CA GLU A 430 -38.86 -5.07 -51.31
C GLU A 430 -38.67 -4.53 -52.74
N VAL A 431 -37.93 -5.21 -53.62
CA VAL A 431 -37.69 -4.75 -55.00
C VAL A 431 -38.99 -4.76 -55.84
N SER A 432 -39.76 -3.68 -55.72
CA SER A 432 -40.77 -3.21 -56.69
C SER A 432 -40.31 -1.86 -57.26
N ILE A 433 -39.91 -1.90 -58.53
CA ILE A 433 -39.80 -0.85 -59.56
C ILE A 433 -39.86 0.62 -59.06
N PRO A 434 -38.80 1.40 -59.34
CA PRO A 434 -38.96 2.56 -60.23
C PRO A 434 -38.06 2.44 -61.46
N GLY A 435 -38.43 3.10 -62.55
CA GLY A 435 -37.57 3.27 -63.71
C GLY A 435 -37.36 4.74 -63.99
N VAL A 436 -36.11 5.19 -64.14
CA VAL A 436 -35.76 6.46 -64.80
C VAL A 436 -34.37 6.35 -65.46
N GLN A 437 -34.23 7.05 -66.59
CA GLN A 437 -33.11 7.13 -67.52
C GLN A 437 -31.70 7.43 -66.94
N GLU A 438 -31.59 7.98 -65.73
CA GLU A 438 -30.31 8.17 -65.02
C GLU A 438 -29.72 6.87 -64.45
N GLU A 439 -30.51 5.80 -64.41
CA GLU A 439 -30.09 4.48 -63.96
C GLU A 439 -29.24 3.77 -64.99
N PHE A 440 -29.27 4.12 -66.28
CA PHE A 440 -28.59 3.35 -67.34
C PHE A 440 -27.05 3.38 -67.24
N ASP A 441 -26.45 4.55 -66.98
CA ASP A 441 -25.00 4.68 -66.80
C ASP A 441 -24.52 4.08 -65.47
N LYS A 442 -25.36 4.13 -64.43
CA LYS A 442 -25.11 3.45 -63.15
C LYS A 442 -25.25 1.93 -63.30
N VAL A 443 -26.25 1.47 -64.06
CA VAL A 443 -26.49 0.06 -64.38
C VAL A 443 -25.34 -0.49 -65.22
N LEU A 444 -24.78 0.26 -66.17
CA LEU A 444 -23.60 -0.16 -66.94
C LEU A 444 -22.32 -0.21 -66.11
N ASN A 445 -22.13 0.72 -65.16
CA ASN A 445 -20.97 0.69 -64.26
C ASN A 445 -21.08 -0.38 -63.16
N VAL A 446 -22.31 -0.77 -62.79
CA VAL A 446 -22.56 -1.70 -61.68
C VAL A 446 -22.85 -3.13 -62.14
N SER A 447 -23.49 -3.32 -63.28
CA SER A 447 -23.62 -4.64 -63.88
C SER A 447 -22.30 -5.04 -64.52
N TRP A 448 -21.85 -6.27 -64.29
CA TRP A 448 -20.66 -6.85 -64.95
C TRP A 448 -20.93 -7.16 -66.45
N TYR A 449 -21.68 -6.29 -67.13
CA TYR A 449 -22.07 -6.43 -68.52
C TYR A 449 -21.06 -5.69 -69.40
N THR A 450 -20.34 -6.43 -70.23
CA THR A 450 -19.53 -5.86 -71.31
C THR A 450 -20.42 -5.70 -72.56
N PRO A 451 -20.79 -4.48 -72.96
CA PRO A 451 -21.61 -4.30 -74.15
C PRO A 451 -20.84 -4.70 -75.41
N GLU A 452 -21.47 -5.47 -76.31
CA GLU A 452 -20.90 -5.88 -77.60
C GLU A 452 -20.75 -4.70 -78.60
N HIS A 453 -21.30 -3.53 -78.27
CA HIS A 453 -21.26 -2.32 -79.09
C HIS A 453 -20.86 -1.09 -78.28
N ASN A 454 -20.01 -0.23 -78.86
CA ASN A 454 -19.57 1.04 -78.27
C ASN A 454 -20.79 1.89 -77.82
N VAL A 455 -20.70 2.40 -76.59
CA VAL A 455 -21.70 3.21 -75.85
C VAL A 455 -22.25 4.40 -76.67
N GLU A 456 -21.52 4.84 -77.71
CA GLU A 456 -21.83 6.00 -78.55
C GLU A 456 -22.86 5.74 -79.67
N ASN A 457 -23.25 4.50 -79.96
CA ASN A 457 -24.15 4.16 -81.09
C ASN A 457 -25.56 3.67 -80.68
N ILE A 458 -25.96 3.83 -79.42
CA ILE A 458 -27.26 3.35 -78.94
C ILE A 458 -28.36 4.41 -79.21
N THR A 459 -29.30 4.12 -80.11
CA THR A 459 -30.52 4.93 -80.29
C THR A 459 -31.65 4.40 -79.39
N PHE A 460 -32.19 5.28 -78.53
CA PHE A 460 -33.31 4.97 -77.65
C PHE A 460 -34.63 4.77 -78.42
N PRO A 461 -35.54 3.87 -77.99
CA PRO A 461 -35.51 3.05 -76.76
C PRO A 461 -34.72 1.74 -76.94
N CYS A 462 -33.69 1.53 -76.11
CA CYS A 462 -32.90 0.30 -76.12
C CYS A 462 -33.47 -0.71 -75.13
N VAL A 463 -33.80 -1.91 -75.59
CA VAL A 463 -34.18 -3.03 -74.72
C VAL A 463 -32.89 -3.75 -74.35
N LEU A 464 -32.52 -3.72 -73.06
CA LEU A 464 -31.40 -4.51 -72.56
C LEU A 464 -31.78 -6.00 -72.56
N PRO A 465 -30.81 -6.92 -72.75
CA PRO A 465 -31.10 -8.35 -72.84
C PRO A 465 -31.58 -8.94 -71.49
N PHE A 466 -31.31 -8.27 -70.37
CA PHE A 466 -31.65 -8.72 -69.02
C PHE A 466 -32.81 -7.94 -68.38
N SER A 467 -33.49 -8.59 -67.42
CA SER A 467 -34.54 -7.99 -66.61
C SER A 467 -33.96 -6.96 -65.62
N GLN A 468 -34.79 -6.01 -65.17
CA GLN A 468 -34.46 -5.02 -64.13
C GLN A 468 -33.96 -5.66 -62.81
N MET A 469 -34.29 -6.93 -62.58
CA MET A 469 -33.79 -7.70 -61.43
C MET A 469 -32.26 -7.83 -61.41
N TYR A 470 -31.62 -8.01 -62.57
CA TYR A 470 -30.20 -8.32 -62.64
C TYR A 470 -29.31 -7.15 -62.17
N PRO A 471 -29.46 -5.91 -62.69
CA PRO A 471 -28.66 -4.77 -62.23
C PRO A 471 -28.87 -4.41 -60.77
N LEU A 472 -30.09 -4.53 -60.24
CA LEU A 472 -30.38 -4.25 -58.84
C LEU A 472 -29.68 -5.25 -57.92
N CYS A 473 -29.69 -6.55 -58.27
CA CYS A 473 -28.91 -7.55 -57.55
C CYS A 473 -27.40 -7.25 -57.60
N CYS A 474 -26.87 -6.80 -58.74
CA CYS A 474 -25.46 -6.40 -58.84
C CYS A 474 -25.13 -5.20 -57.94
N ILE A 475 -26.03 -4.19 -57.87
CA ILE A 475 -25.89 -3.04 -56.95
C ILE A 475 -25.88 -3.52 -55.50
N ASP A 476 -26.83 -4.38 -55.13
CA ASP A 476 -26.94 -4.87 -53.76
C ASP A 476 -25.74 -5.74 -53.37
N ILE A 477 -25.22 -6.56 -54.30
CA ILE A 477 -24.01 -7.36 -54.08
C ILE A 477 -22.77 -6.47 -53.94
N GLN A 478 -22.61 -5.44 -54.78
CA GLN A 478 -21.50 -4.49 -54.64
C GLN A 478 -21.59 -3.69 -53.33
N ASN A 479 -22.79 -3.25 -52.95
CA ASN A 479 -23.03 -2.58 -51.67
C ASN A 479 -22.75 -3.52 -50.49
N PHE A 480 -23.17 -4.79 -50.58
CA PHE A 480 -22.88 -5.81 -49.58
C PHE A 480 -21.36 -6.05 -49.46
N LEU A 481 -20.65 -6.22 -50.58
CA LEU A 481 -19.19 -6.33 -50.61
C LEU A 481 -18.52 -5.12 -49.96
N ASN A 482 -18.93 -3.90 -50.33
CA ASN A 482 -18.37 -2.68 -49.76
C ASN A 482 -18.63 -2.57 -48.25
N GLN A 483 -19.83 -2.93 -47.77
CA GLN A 483 -20.14 -2.94 -46.33
C GLN A 483 -19.36 -4.02 -45.58
N PHE A 484 -19.15 -5.18 -46.20
CA PHE A 484 -18.37 -6.27 -45.64
C PHE A 484 -16.87 -5.89 -45.53
N TYR A 485 -16.31 -5.28 -46.57
CA TYR A 485 -14.94 -4.77 -46.56
C TYR A 485 -14.77 -3.49 -45.72
N PHE A 486 -15.81 -2.69 -45.49
CA PHE A 486 -15.78 -1.59 -44.54
C PHE A 486 -15.51 -2.09 -43.11
N PHE A 487 -16.01 -3.28 -42.77
CA PHE A 487 -15.65 -3.94 -41.51
C PHE A 487 -14.19 -4.42 -41.50
N SER A 488 -13.55 -4.64 -42.65
CA SER A 488 -12.16 -5.09 -42.75
C SER A 488 -11.12 -3.97 -42.68
N ASP A 489 -11.50 -2.73 -42.98
CA ASP A 489 -10.57 -1.61 -43.28
C ASP A 489 -9.74 -1.16 -42.06
N ASP A 490 -10.21 -1.47 -40.86
CA ASP A 490 -9.51 -1.14 -39.62
C ASP A 490 -9.19 -2.39 -38.81
N HIS A 491 -7.91 -2.77 -38.81
CA HIS A 491 -7.23 -3.54 -37.76
C HIS A 491 -7.63 -5.01 -37.55
N PHE A 492 -8.31 -5.63 -38.51
CA PHE A 492 -8.62 -7.06 -38.40
C PHE A 492 -7.42 -7.92 -38.80
N GLN A 493 -6.88 -8.68 -37.84
CA GLN A 493 -5.74 -9.58 -38.11
C GLN A 493 -6.14 -10.84 -38.90
N HIS A 494 -7.44 -11.15 -38.96
CA HIS A 494 -7.99 -12.38 -39.55
C HIS A 494 -8.63 -12.14 -40.93
N SER A 495 -7.88 -11.60 -41.90
CA SER A 495 -8.36 -11.43 -43.28
C SER A 495 -8.91 -12.73 -43.88
N ASP A 496 -8.29 -13.87 -43.56
CA ASP A 496 -8.71 -15.18 -44.09
C ASP A 496 -10.10 -15.61 -43.62
N VAL A 497 -10.47 -15.29 -42.38
CA VAL A 497 -11.80 -15.62 -41.82
C VAL A 497 -12.86 -14.71 -42.44
N ILE A 498 -12.50 -13.46 -42.73
CA ILE A 498 -13.37 -12.52 -43.44
C ILE A 498 -13.64 -13.04 -44.85
N ASP A 499 -12.60 -13.40 -45.60
CA ASP A 499 -12.75 -13.89 -46.97
C ASP A 499 -13.55 -15.20 -47.05
N GLU A 500 -13.35 -16.11 -46.09
CA GLU A 500 -14.11 -17.36 -46.01
C GLU A 500 -15.58 -17.14 -45.61
N SER A 501 -15.84 -16.27 -44.63
CA SER A 501 -17.20 -15.90 -44.22
C SER A 501 -17.93 -15.12 -45.30
N LEU A 502 -17.23 -14.26 -46.05
CA LEU A 502 -17.75 -13.56 -47.21
C LEU A 502 -18.16 -14.54 -48.30
N ARG A 503 -17.27 -15.49 -48.62
CA ARG A 503 -17.53 -16.56 -49.58
C ARG A 503 -18.75 -17.37 -49.20
N GLN A 504 -18.83 -17.83 -47.95
CA GLN A 504 -19.97 -18.60 -47.47
C GLN A 504 -21.27 -17.78 -47.52
N SER A 505 -21.22 -16.52 -47.09
CA SER A 505 -22.38 -15.63 -47.09
C SER A 505 -22.87 -15.33 -48.51
N LEU A 506 -21.96 -15.09 -49.46
CA LEU A 506 -22.29 -14.89 -50.87
C LEU A 506 -22.85 -16.16 -51.51
N ASP A 507 -22.23 -17.32 -51.25
CA ASP A 507 -22.72 -18.61 -51.74
C ASP A 507 -24.14 -18.90 -51.22
N GLU A 508 -24.39 -18.69 -49.93
CA GLU A 508 -25.72 -18.86 -49.32
C GLU A 508 -26.74 -17.89 -49.92
N LEU A 509 -26.42 -16.60 -50.06
CA LEU A 509 -27.32 -15.59 -50.61
C LEU A 509 -27.66 -15.86 -52.09
N LEU A 510 -26.65 -16.15 -52.90
CA LEU A 510 -26.82 -16.42 -54.33
C LEU A 510 -27.56 -17.73 -54.59
N THR A 511 -27.26 -18.78 -53.84
CA THR A 511 -27.90 -20.11 -53.95
C THR A 511 -29.33 -20.09 -53.41
N GLU A 512 -29.51 -19.61 -52.18
CA GLU A 512 -30.78 -19.79 -51.48
C GLU A 512 -31.83 -18.76 -51.87
N LYS A 513 -31.43 -17.53 -52.21
CA LYS A 513 -32.36 -16.43 -52.51
C LYS A 513 -32.47 -16.18 -54.00
N VAL A 514 -31.34 -15.96 -54.69
CA VAL A 514 -31.36 -15.60 -56.13
C VAL A 514 -31.71 -16.83 -56.98
N CYS A 515 -30.97 -17.93 -56.84
CA CYS A 515 -31.20 -19.18 -57.55
C CYS A 515 -32.60 -19.74 -57.27
N ARG A 516 -33.00 -19.89 -56.00
CA ARG A 516 -34.32 -20.43 -55.64
C ARG A 516 -35.48 -19.57 -56.16
N SER A 517 -35.39 -18.23 -56.05
CA SER A 517 -36.43 -17.32 -56.57
C SER A 517 -36.57 -17.44 -58.10
N LEU A 518 -35.46 -17.56 -58.84
CA LEU A 518 -35.49 -17.78 -60.28
C LEU A 518 -36.05 -19.16 -60.65
N VAL A 519 -35.73 -20.20 -59.87
CA VAL A 519 -36.28 -21.56 -60.04
C VAL A 519 -37.78 -21.65 -59.71
N GLU A 520 -38.26 -20.92 -58.70
CA GLU A 520 -39.70 -20.83 -58.44
C GLU A 520 -40.43 -20.14 -59.59
N ARG A 521 -39.84 -19.10 -60.18
CA ARG A 521 -40.38 -18.38 -61.35
C ARG A 521 -40.33 -19.20 -62.66
N LEU A 522 -39.47 -20.21 -62.74
CA LEU A 522 -39.40 -21.17 -63.86
C LEU A 522 -40.64 -22.08 -63.97
N SER A 523 -41.49 -22.14 -62.93
CA SER A 523 -42.77 -22.84 -62.97
C SER A 523 -43.86 -22.13 -63.78
N SER A 524 -43.60 -20.90 -64.25
CA SER A 524 -44.52 -20.12 -65.08
C SER A 524 -44.77 -20.78 -66.46
N GLN A 525 -45.94 -20.53 -67.06
CA GLN A 525 -46.31 -21.08 -68.38
C GLN A 525 -45.96 -20.15 -69.55
N TYR A 526 -45.53 -18.91 -69.28
CA TYR A 526 -45.25 -17.92 -70.31
C TYR A 526 -43.82 -18.06 -70.85
N LEU A 527 -43.68 -18.53 -72.09
CA LEU A 527 -42.39 -18.76 -72.75
C LEU A 527 -41.46 -17.53 -72.69
N GLY A 528 -41.99 -16.32 -72.88
CA GLY A 528 -41.21 -15.08 -72.83
C GLY A 528 -40.57 -14.81 -71.46
N GLN A 529 -41.25 -15.19 -70.36
CA GLN A 529 -40.69 -15.05 -69.02
C GLN A 529 -39.58 -16.07 -68.77
N ILE A 530 -39.72 -17.29 -69.28
CA ILE A 530 -38.72 -18.35 -69.13
C ILE A 530 -37.46 -18.04 -69.94
N VAL A 531 -37.60 -17.53 -71.17
CA VAL A 531 -36.47 -17.06 -71.98
C VAL A 531 -35.76 -15.90 -71.28
N GLN A 532 -36.51 -14.95 -70.69
CA GLN A 532 -35.91 -13.85 -69.93
C GLN A 532 -35.19 -14.32 -68.65
N ILE A 533 -35.73 -15.33 -67.96
CA ILE A 533 -35.06 -15.95 -66.81
C ILE A 533 -33.78 -16.68 -67.25
N LEU A 534 -33.81 -17.37 -68.39
CA LEU A 534 -32.61 -18.01 -68.96
C LEU A 534 -31.51 -16.99 -69.28
N ILE A 535 -31.87 -15.85 -69.88
CA ILE A 535 -30.90 -14.78 -70.15
C ILE A 535 -30.36 -14.19 -68.84
N ASN A 536 -31.21 -13.99 -67.82
CA ASN A 536 -30.75 -13.54 -66.51
C ASN A 536 -29.80 -14.56 -65.85
N LEU A 537 -30.09 -15.87 -65.95
CA LEU A 537 -29.23 -16.93 -65.41
C LEU A 537 -27.86 -16.95 -66.10
N GLU A 538 -27.81 -16.70 -67.41
CA GLU A 538 -26.56 -16.57 -68.17
C GLU A 538 -25.76 -15.35 -67.72
N HIS A 539 -26.41 -14.19 -67.56
CA HIS A 539 -25.75 -12.99 -67.04
C HIS A 539 -25.31 -13.12 -65.58
N PHE A 540 -26.04 -13.87 -64.75
CA PHE A 540 -25.62 -14.20 -63.38
C PHE A 540 -24.44 -15.18 -63.36
N GLU A 541 -24.36 -16.14 -64.29
CA GLU A 541 -23.18 -17.00 -64.44
C GLU A 541 -21.92 -16.18 -64.76
N THR A 542 -22.02 -15.22 -65.69
CA THR A 542 -20.92 -14.29 -66.01
C THR A 542 -20.59 -13.36 -64.84
N ALA A 543 -21.59 -12.80 -64.18
CA ALA A 543 -21.40 -11.95 -62.99
C ALA A 543 -20.67 -12.69 -61.86
N CYS A 544 -21.02 -13.96 -61.61
CA CYS A 544 -20.36 -14.73 -60.56
C CYS A 544 -18.89 -15.02 -60.90
N GLN A 545 -18.53 -15.18 -62.18
CA GLN A 545 -17.13 -15.33 -62.59
C GLN A 545 -16.33 -14.03 -62.39
N GLU A 546 -16.93 -12.88 -62.72
CA GLU A 546 -16.31 -11.57 -62.44
C GLU A 546 -16.23 -11.29 -60.94
N LEU A 547 -17.20 -11.74 -60.15
CA LEU A 547 -17.17 -11.64 -58.70
C LEU A 547 -16.05 -12.49 -58.10
N GLU A 548 -15.83 -13.71 -58.60
CA GLU A 548 -14.69 -14.55 -58.22
C GLU A 548 -13.36 -13.83 -58.49
N LEU A 549 -13.22 -13.16 -59.63
CA LEU A 549 -12.04 -12.35 -59.96
C LEU A 549 -11.89 -11.13 -59.04
N LEU A 550 -12.99 -10.44 -58.73
CA LEU A 550 -12.97 -9.32 -57.80
C LEU A 550 -12.57 -9.76 -56.38
N LEU A 551 -13.10 -10.88 -55.88
CA LEU A 551 -12.70 -11.45 -54.59
C LEU A 551 -11.23 -11.89 -54.58
N ILE A 552 -10.69 -12.37 -55.71
CA ILE A 552 -9.26 -12.65 -55.85
C ILE A 552 -8.45 -11.35 -55.80
N SER A 553 -8.92 -10.29 -56.44
CA SER A 553 -8.22 -8.99 -56.49
C SER A 553 -8.30 -8.19 -55.18
N ALA A 554 -9.41 -8.34 -54.44
CA ALA A 554 -9.66 -7.68 -53.16
C ALA A 554 -8.96 -8.36 -51.99
N ARG A 555 -8.48 -9.60 -52.19
CA ARG A 555 -7.63 -10.27 -51.20
C ARG A 555 -6.33 -9.50 -51.01
N SER A 556 -6.02 -9.23 -49.75
CA SER A 556 -4.73 -8.65 -49.37
C SER A 556 -3.58 -9.55 -49.85
N SER A 557 -2.53 -8.96 -50.41
CA SER A 557 -1.37 -9.61 -51.04
C SER A 557 -0.64 -10.64 -50.17
N THR A 558 -1.03 -10.77 -48.91
CA THR A 558 -0.45 -11.61 -47.86
C THR A 558 -1.07 -13.01 -47.76
N SER A 559 -2.29 -13.24 -48.26
CA SER A 559 -2.94 -14.56 -48.19
C SER A 559 -2.79 -15.33 -49.51
N ALA A 560 -1.84 -16.26 -49.54
CA ALA A 560 -1.65 -17.22 -50.63
C ALA A 560 -2.75 -18.30 -50.62
N GLY A 561 -4.01 -17.91 -50.78
CA GLY A 561 -5.14 -18.82 -50.92
C GLY A 561 -5.43 -19.09 -52.40
N GLY A 562 -5.66 -20.34 -52.78
CA GLY A 562 -5.91 -20.78 -54.16
C GLY A 562 -7.14 -20.16 -54.85
N PRO A 563 -7.54 -20.70 -56.03
CA PRO A 563 -8.68 -20.18 -56.77
C PRO A 563 -9.95 -20.28 -55.92
N LEU A 564 -10.59 -19.13 -55.68
CA LEU A 564 -11.92 -19.06 -55.07
C LEU A 564 -12.92 -19.42 -56.16
N LYS A 565 -13.60 -20.56 -56.01
CA LYS A 565 -14.77 -20.90 -56.82
C LYS A 565 -16.00 -20.86 -55.91
N LEU A 566 -17.01 -20.13 -56.32
CA LEU A 566 -18.30 -20.06 -55.66
C LEU A 566 -19.09 -21.31 -56.04
N ASN A 567 -19.71 -21.98 -55.07
CA ASN A 567 -20.62 -23.10 -55.38
C ASN A 567 -21.86 -22.62 -56.16
N ALA A 568 -22.22 -21.34 -55.98
CA ALA A 568 -23.31 -20.71 -56.71
C ALA A 568 -23.11 -20.77 -58.25
N THR A 569 -21.89 -20.69 -58.78
CA THR A 569 -21.66 -20.76 -60.24
C THR A 569 -22.09 -22.11 -60.83
N GLU A 570 -21.81 -23.21 -60.14
CA GLU A 570 -22.22 -24.54 -60.58
C GLU A 570 -23.74 -24.71 -60.51
N GLU A 571 -24.38 -24.13 -59.49
CA GLU A 571 -25.84 -24.13 -59.39
C GLU A 571 -26.53 -23.30 -60.47
N PHE A 572 -26.04 -22.09 -60.77
CA PHE A 572 -26.56 -21.28 -61.89
C PHE A 572 -26.44 -22.02 -63.22
N ARG A 573 -25.32 -22.71 -63.45
CA ARG A 573 -25.12 -23.54 -64.65
C ARG A 573 -26.08 -24.73 -64.71
N ASN A 574 -26.35 -25.38 -63.58
CA ASN A 574 -27.32 -26.49 -63.52
C ASN A 574 -28.75 -25.98 -63.74
N ASN A 575 -29.10 -24.83 -63.17
CA ASN A 575 -30.40 -24.19 -63.36
C ASN A 575 -30.58 -23.67 -64.79
N LYS A 576 -29.54 -23.19 -65.47
CA LYS A 576 -29.55 -22.87 -66.91
C LYS A 576 -29.97 -24.08 -67.74
N LYS A 577 -29.35 -25.25 -67.52
CA LYS A 577 -29.72 -26.50 -68.21
C LYS A 577 -31.16 -26.93 -67.92
N THR A 578 -31.64 -26.69 -66.70
CA THR A 578 -33.03 -26.98 -66.31
C THR A 578 -34.02 -26.04 -67.01
N ALA A 579 -33.69 -24.75 -67.11
CA ALA A 579 -34.46 -23.76 -67.86
C ALA A 579 -34.52 -24.08 -69.35
N GLU A 580 -33.38 -24.45 -69.97
CA GLU A 580 -33.32 -24.90 -71.37
C GLU A 580 -34.25 -26.10 -71.61
N LYS A 581 -34.17 -27.13 -70.77
CA LYS A 581 -35.07 -28.31 -70.87
C LYS A 581 -36.53 -27.92 -70.78
N ARG A 582 -36.88 -26.99 -69.88
CA ARG A 582 -38.26 -26.53 -69.71
C ARG A 582 -38.78 -25.75 -70.93
N ILE A 583 -37.92 -24.95 -71.56
CA ILE A 583 -38.23 -24.29 -72.83
C ILE A 583 -38.52 -25.34 -73.90
N PHE A 584 -37.68 -26.38 -74.03
CA PHE A 584 -37.92 -27.46 -74.98
C PHE A 584 -39.22 -28.21 -74.69
N GLU A 585 -39.54 -28.50 -73.42
CA GLU A 585 -40.81 -29.14 -73.04
C GLU A 585 -42.03 -28.29 -73.43
N LEU A 586 -42.00 -26.98 -73.18
CA LEU A 586 -43.12 -26.09 -73.49
C LEU A 586 -43.27 -25.84 -74.99
N VAL A 587 -42.15 -25.73 -75.71
CA VAL A 587 -42.17 -25.62 -77.18
C VAL A 587 -42.70 -26.91 -77.80
N ASN A 588 -42.26 -28.08 -77.32
CA ASN A 588 -42.76 -29.36 -77.79
C ASN A 588 -44.25 -29.52 -77.47
N SER A 589 -44.69 -29.20 -76.25
CA SER A 589 -46.12 -29.18 -75.91
C SER A 589 -46.93 -28.23 -76.78
N LYS A 590 -46.39 -27.06 -77.14
CA LYS A 590 -47.07 -26.12 -78.03
C LYS A 590 -47.11 -26.61 -79.48
N ILE A 591 -46.08 -27.31 -79.94
CA ILE A 591 -46.06 -27.97 -81.24
C ILE A 591 -47.07 -29.11 -81.26
N ASP A 592 -47.11 -29.94 -80.23
CA ASP A 592 -48.08 -31.02 -80.07
C ASP A 592 -49.51 -30.47 -80.07
N ASP A 593 -49.79 -29.40 -79.30
CA ASP A 593 -51.08 -28.70 -79.33
C ASP A 593 -51.46 -28.23 -80.75
N LEU A 594 -50.51 -27.67 -81.51
CA LEU A 594 -50.73 -27.16 -82.87
C LEU A 594 -50.94 -28.28 -83.88
N VAL A 595 -50.26 -29.42 -83.70
CA VAL A 595 -50.40 -30.62 -84.53
C VAL A 595 -51.73 -31.32 -84.24
N ASP A 596 -52.16 -31.38 -82.97
CA ASP A 596 -53.46 -31.93 -82.57
C ASP A 596 -54.63 -31.05 -83.02
N THR A 597 -54.43 -29.73 -83.11
CA THR A 597 -55.44 -28.79 -83.63
C THR A 597 -55.47 -28.77 -85.17
N ALA A 598 -54.45 -29.30 -85.83
CA ALA A 598 -54.44 -29.44 -87.28
C ALA A 598 -55.34 -30.61 -87.68
N GLU A 599 -56.61 -30.31 -88.01
CA GLU A 599 -57.50 -31.23 -88.70
C GLU A 599 -56.93 -31.52 -90.10
N TYR A 600 -56.07 -32.52 -90.20
CA TYR A 600 -55.71 -33.09 -91.48
C TYR A 600 -56.93 -33.86 -91.99
N ASP A 601 -57.58 -33.37 -93.05
CA ASP A 601 -58.55 -34.14 -93.82
C ASP A 601 -57.83 -35.38 -94.38
N TRP A 602 -58.15 -36.55 -93.83
CA TRP A 602 -57.79 -37.84 -94.41
C TRP A 602 -58.84 -38.29 -95.43
#